data_AF-A0A831WVW3-F1
#
_entry.id   AF-A0A831WVW3-F1
#
_cell.length_a   1.000
_cell.length_b   1.000
_cell.length_c   1.000
_cell.angle_alpha   90.00
_cell.angle_beta   90.00
_cell.angle_gamma   90.00
#
_symmetry.space_group_name_H-M   'P 1'
#
loop_
_entity.id
_entity.type
_entity.pdbx_description
1 polymer ?
#
loop_
_entity_poly.entity_id
_entity_poly.type
_entity_poly.pdbx_seq_one_letter_code
_entity_poly.pdbx_strand_id
1 'polypeptide(L)'
;MPALSPRMQRHFCAVHSGIFCIVLLILIPVMSLRAEDDFQQLFDESDEPGRVQELIDDLSLLKERKIPVNTASAGDLLLLPFLSPADARAIVLWREQNGAIRSRSDLEGIIGEDTASMVMPFLDFTMFRLPERAPTPPVDARWDARWYREYPERRGIATGAYLGGNDKFYSRLGVQYGDIDVRGVIQKDTGEPDWDDFTSLSVSITGQGFIRRVVQATLRCRRARACSSARAAICPKGSIRLVSGCGDIH
;
A
#
# COMPACT_ATOMS: atom_id res chain seq x y z
N MET A 1 55.96 -15.68 36.57
CA MET A 1 55.32 -14.60 35.79
C MET A 1 56.31 -13.45 35.72
N PRO A 2 56.83 -13.06 34.53
CA PRO A 2 57.88 -12.05 34.47
C PRO A 2 57.27 -10.66 34.70
N ALA A 3 57.84 -9.94 35.68
CA ALA A 3 57.50 -8.56 35.96
C ALA A 3 57.98 -7.65 34.81
N LEU A 4 57.05 -6.87 34.24
CA LEU A 4 57.33 -5.90 33.20
C LEU A 4 58.20 -4.76 33.75
N SER A 5 59.16 -4.28 32.95
CA SER A 5 60.15 -3.29 33.39
C SER A 5 59.53 -1.89 33.59
N PRO A 6 60.04 -1.09 34.56
CA PRO A 6 59.42 0.17 34.98
C PRO A 6 59.41 1.28 33.90
N ARG A 7 60.19 1.12 32.81
CA ARG A 7 60.14 2.02 31.64
C ARG A 7 58.91 1.75 30.75
N MET A 8 58.45 0.50 30.66
CA MET A 8 57.33 0.14 29.79
C MET A 8 55.96 0.50 30.41
N GLN A 9 55.87 0.49 31.75
CA GLN A 9 54.69 0.96 32.48
C GLN A 9 54.46 2.49 32.35
N ARG A 10 55.52 3.30 32.28
CA ARG A 10 55.40 4.77 32.17
C ARG A 10 54.91 5.21 30.79
N HIS A 11 55.30 4.51 29.73
CA HIS A 11 54.80 4.80 28.38
C HIS A 11 53.35 4.36 28.18
N PHE A 12 52.93 3.23 28.76
CA PHE A 12 51.54 2.78 28.66
C PHE A 12 50.55 3.72 29.40
N CYS A 13 50.93 4.23 30.58
CA CYS A 13 50.14 5.21 31.33
C CYS A 13 50.05 6.57 30.63
N ALA A 14 51.15 7.07 30.06
CA ALA A 14 51.16 8.38 29.38
C ALA A 14 50.32 8.38 28.09
N VAL A 15 50.35 7.29 27.31
CA VAL A 15 49.59 7.17 26.06
C VAL A 15 48.09 6.97 26.33
N HIS A 16 47.72 6.17 27.33
CA HIS A 16 46.30 5.98 27.69
C HIS A 16 45.68 7.22 28.33
N SER A 17 46.44 7.97 29.14
CA SER A 17 45.97 9.24 29.71
C SER A 17 45.77 10.33 28.64
N GLY A 18 46.62 10.36 27.60
CA GLY A 18 46.48 11.30 26.50
C GLY A 18 45.25 11.02 25.62
N ILE A 19 45.00 9.76 25.28
CA ILE A 19 43.82 9.36 24.48
C ILE A 19 42.53 9.60 25.26
N PHE A 20 42.50 9.33 26.57
CA PHE A 20 41.33 9.59 27.41
C PHE A 20 41.03 11.10 27.53
N CYS A 21 42.05 11.95 27.66
CA CYS A 21 41.87 13.41 27.66
C CYS A 21 41.41 13.96 26.30
N ILE A 22 41.86 13.39 25.17
CA ILE A 22 41.41 13.80 23.84
C ILE A 22 39.96 13.36 23.58
N VAL A 23 39.58 12.15 23.99
CA VAL A 23 38.18 11.68 23.92
C VAL A 23 37.28 12.51 24.82
N LEU A 24 37.75 12.91 26.01
CA LEU A 24 37.01 13.78 26.93
C LEU A 24 36.90 15.23 26.40
N LEU A 25 37.94 15.77 25.76
CA LEU A 25 37.93 17.09 25.12
C LEU A 25 37.04 17.15 23.86
N ILE A 26 36.78 16.01 23.21
CA ILE A 26 35.85 15.91 22.06
C ILE A 26 34.40 15.69 22.52
N LEU A 27 34.17 15.06 23.69
CA LEU A 27 32.82 14.82 24.23
C LEU A 27 32.21 16.04 24.96
N ILE A 28 33.02 16.93 25.54
CA ILE A 28 32.53 18.10 26.29
C ILE A 28 31.88 19.19 25.40
N PRO A 29 32.35 19.56 24.19
CA PRO A 29 31.66 20.56 23.37
C PRO A 29 30.36 20.03 22.74
N VAL A 30 30.12 18.72 22.73
CA VAL A 30 28.87 18.13 22.21
C VAL A 30 27.69 18.35 23.18
N MET A 31 27.96 18.55 24.48
CA MET A 31 26.92 18.66 25.51
C MET A 31 26.56 20.11 25.90
N SER A 32 27.36 21.11 25.51
CA SER A 32 27.12 22.53 25.87
C SER A 32 26.78 23.45 24.70
N LEU A 33 26.53 22.91 23.50
CA LEU A 33 26.16 23.69 22.30
C LEU A 33 24.68 23.50 21.89
N ARG A 34 23.81 23.02 22.79
CA ARG A 34 22.37 22.83 22.49
C ARG A 34 21.49 23.33 23.62
N ALA A 35 21.49 24.63 23.86
CA ALA A 35 20.56 25.23 24.80
C ALA A 35 19.96 26.58 24.36
N GLU A 36 20.43 27.20 23.26
CA GLU A 36 19.88 28.49 22.81
C GLU A 36 19.39 28.51 21.34
N ASP A 37 19.65 27.47 20.55
CA ASP A 37 19.13 27.36 19.17
C ASP A 37 17.78 26.61 19.05
N ASP A 38 17.27 26.05 20.16
CA ASP A 38 16.12 25.12 20.17
C ASP A 38 14.78 25.81 19.83
N PHE A 39 14.62 27.08 20.19
CA PHE A 39 13.43 27.87 19.84
C PHE A 39 13.43 28.31 18.38
N GLN A 40 14.60 28.66 17.84
CA GLN A 40 14.72 29.05 16.43
C GLN A 40 14.50 27.83 15.52
N GLN A 41 15.00 26.67 15.94
CA GLN A 41 14.79 25.41 15.23
C GLN A 41 13.32 24.96 15.23
N LEU A 42 12.56 25.21 16.31
CA LEU A 42 11.11 24.98 16.34
C LEU A 42 10.33 25.93 15.43
N PHE A 43 10.76 27.20 15.32
CA PHE A 43 10.16 28.17 14.39
C PHE A 43 10.49 27.84 12.93
N ASP A 44 11.74 27.51 12.64
CA ASP A 44 12.19 27.06 11.31
C ASP A 44 11.50 25.74 10.90
N GLU A 45 11.20 24.84 11.85
CA GLU A 45 10.46 23.58 11.60
C GLU A 45 8.95 23.82 11.37
N SER A 46 8.36 24.90 11.90
CA SER A 46 6.99 25.31 11.58
C SER A 46 6.85 26.02 10.23
N ASP A 47 7.93 26.62 9.72
CA ASP A 47 7.99 27.27 8.41
C ASP A 47 8.31 26.31 7.25
N GLU A 48 8.51 25.02 7.53
CA GLU A 48 8.69 23.98 6.50
C GLU A 48 7.38 23.74 5.72
N PRO A 49 7.33 24.09 4.42
CA PRO A 49 6.09 24.11 3.64
C PRO A 49 5.41 22.74 3.50
N GLY A 50 6.15 21.64 3.72
CA GLY A 50 5.62 20.28 3.65
C GLY A 50 4.65 19.92 4.78
N ARG A 51 4.87 20.41 6.01
CA ARG A 51 4.07 20.03 7.18
C ARG A 51 2.76 20.80 7.26
N VAL A 52 2.79 22.07 6.85
CA VAL A 52 1.57 22.86 6.64
C VAL A 52 0.71 22.24 5.54
N GLN A 53 1.33 21.72 4.47
CA GLN A 53 0.60 21.02 3.41
C GLN A 53 -0.03 19.71 3.90
N GLU A 54 0.68 18.92 4.69
CA GLU A 54 0.14 17.69 5.32
C GLU A 54 -1.06 17.99 6.23
N LEU A 55 -0.98 19.04 7.06
CA LEU A 55 -2.12 19.51 7.85
C LEU A 55 -3.30 19.97 6.98
N ILE A 56 -3.04 20.69 5.90
CA ILE A 56 -4.08 21.14 4.96
C ILE A 56 -4.76 19.94 4.30
N ASP A 57 -3.98 18.92 3.92
CA ASP A 57 -4.49 17.70 3.31
C ASP A 57 -5.35 16.90 4.31
N ASP A 58 -4.91 16.77 5.58
CA ASP A 58 -5.68 16.13 6.65
C ASP A 58 -6.99 16.89 6.96
N LEU A 59 -6.95 18.22 7.05
CA LEU A 59 -8.14 19.05 7.24
C LEU A 59 -9.11 18.94 6.05
N SER A 60 -8.57 18.84 4.83
CA SER A 60 -9.36 18.63 3.61
C SER A 60 -10.03 17.26 3.62
N LEU A 61 -9.30 16.21 4.01
CA LEU A 61 -9.83 14.85 4.14
C LEU A 61 -10.93 14.76 5.21
N LEU A 62 -10.77 15.42 6.36
CA LEU A 62 -11.80 15.47 7.40
C LEU A 62 -13.05 16.25 6.95
N LYS A 63 -12.87 17.29 6.13
CA LYS A 63 -13.98 18.04 5.55
C LYS A 63 -14.77 17.22 4.52
N GLU A 64 -14.08 16.35 3.78
CA GLU A 64 -14.71 15.37 2.87
C GLU A 64 -15.37 14.22 3.64
N ARG A 65 -14.74 13.75 4.72
CA ARG A 65 -15.20 12.64 5.56
C ARG A 65 -15.64 13.12 6.94
N LYS A 66 -16.81 13.75 6.97
CA LYS A 66 -17.43 14.26 8.20
C LYS A 66 -17.63 13.15 9.24
N ILE A 67 -17.41 13.50 10.50
CA ILE A 67 -17.55 12.59 11.64
C ILE A 67 -19.01 12.62 12.11
N PRO A 68 -19.69 11.47 12.24
CA PRO A 68 -21.08 11.42 12.68
C PRO A 68 -21.19 11.66 14.18
N VAL A 69 -21.64 12.86 14.58
CA VAL A 69 -21.63 13.31 15.98
C VAL A 69 -22.47 12.43 16.92
N ASN A 70 -23.53 11.82 16.39
CA ASN A 70 -24.48 11.03 17.15
C ASN A 70 -24.06 9.57 17.35
N THR A 71 -23.05 9.07 16.62
CA THR A 71 -22.60 7.66 16.70
C THR A 71 -21.11 7.50 16.97
N ALA A 72 -20.28 8.50 16.66
CA ALA A 72 -18.83 8.47 16.89
C ALA A 72 -18.48 8.23 18.37
N SER A 73 -17.42 7.47 18.64
CA SER A 73 -16.91 7.31 20.01
C SER A 73 -16.20 8.59 20.49
N ALA A 74 -15.96 8.72 21.80
CA ALA A 74 -15.18 9.84 22.33
C ALA A 74 -13.77 9.92 21.71
N GLY A 75 -13.16 8.77 21.36
CA GLY A 75 -11.88 8.71 20.68
C GLY A 75 -11.95 9.22 19.25
N ASP A 76 -13.02 8.88 18.52
CA ASP A 76 -13.24 9.37 17.15
C ASP A 76 -13.49 10.88 17.12
N LEU A 77 -14.21 11.42 18.12
CA LEU A 77 -14.45 12.85 18.24
C LEU A 77 -13.15 13.64 18.50
N LEU A 78 -12.15 13.03 19.15
CA LEU A 78 -10.85 13.67 19.40
C LEU A 78 -9.99 13.83 18.14
N LEU A 79 -10.38 13.20 17.04
CA LEU A 79 -9.77 13.47 15.73
C LEU A 79 -10.15 14.85 15.19
N LEU A 80 -11.20 15.48 15.74
CA LEU A 80 -11.61 16.82 15.35
C LEU A 80 -10.63 17.86 15.89
N PRO A 81 -10.20 18.82 15.06
CA PRO A 81 -9.39 19.92 15.54
C PRO A 81 -10.18 20.75 16.56
N PHE A 82 -9.48 21.35 17.52
CA PHE A 82 -10.05 22.25 18.54
C PHE A 82 -10.92 21.58 19.62
N LEU A 83 -11.17 20.28 19.54
CA LEU A 83 -11.99 19.57 20.52
C LEU A 83 -11.14 19.01 21.68
N SER A 84 -11.46 19.35 22.92
CA SER A 84 -10.74 18.80 24.08
C SER A 84 -11.27 17.43 24.51
N PRO A 85 -10.48 16.64 25.29
CA PRO A 85 -10.96 15.40 25.91
C PRO A 85 -12.15 15.57 26.86
N ALA A 86 -12.38 16.77 27.39
CA ALA A 86 -13.55 17.08 28.20
C ALA A 86 -14.78 17.28 27.31
N ASP A 87 -14.63 18.02 26.21
CA ASP A 87 -15.68 18.30 25.24
C ASP A 87 -16.18 17.02 24.56
N ALA A 88 -15.26 16.14 24.13
CA ALA A 88 -15.61 14.84 23.54
C ALA A 88 -16.48 14.00 24.50
N ARG A 89 -16.13 14.00 25.79
CA ARG A 89 -16.90 13.29 26.82
C ARG A 89 -18.24 13.96 27.08
N ALA A 90 -18.29 15.29 27.11
CA ALA A 90 -19.52 16.05 27.30
C ALA A 90 -20.51 15.78 26.16
N ILE A 91 -20.06 15.73 24.90
CA ILE A 91 -20.88 15.40 23.74
C ILE A 91 -21.50 13.99 23.87
N VAL A 92 -20.68 12.99 24.23
CA VAL A 92 -21.16 11.61 24.41
C VAL A 92 -22.16 11.51 25.56
N LEU A 93 -21.86 12.14 26.69
CA LEU A 93 -22.74 12.13 27.86
C LEU A 93 -24.08 12.83 27.55
N TRP A 94 -24.04 13.97 26.87
CA TRP A 94 -25.23 14.75 26.55
C TRP A 94 -26.18 13.97 25.64
N ARG A 95 -25.66 13.28 24.60
CA ARG A 95 -26.50 12.50 23.69
C ARG A 95 -27.10 11.24 24.34
N GLU A 96 -26.40 10.65 25.31
CA GLU A 96 -26.92 9.52 26.10
C GLU A 96 -28.08 9.95 27.01
N GLN A 97 -28.04 11.18 27.52
CA GLN A 97 -29.05 11.70 28.45
C GLN A 97 -30.24 12.39 27.76
N ASN A 98 -29.99 13.14 26.68
CA ASN A 98 -30.99 14.01 26.04
C ASN A 98 -31.43 13.50 24.66
N GLY A 99 -30.76 12.46 24.14
CA GLY A 99 -30.98 11.95 22.78
C GLY A 99 -30.10 12.66 21.75
N ALA A 100 -30.40 12.47 20.46
CA ALA A 100 -29.52 12.94 19.39
C ALA A 100 -29.39 14.47 19.34
N ILE A 101 -28.16 14.92 19.06
CA ILE A 101 -27.78 16.29 18.75
C ILE A 101 -28.26 16.58 17.32
N ARG A 102 -29.08 17.61 17.14
CA ARG A 102 -29.76 17.90 15.86
C ARG A 102 -29.27 19.18 15.21
N SER A 103 -28.66 20.06 15.98
CA SER A 103 -28.37 21.42 15.57
C SER A 103 -27.06 21.94 16.16
N ARG A 104 -26.57 23.04 15.59
CA ARG A 104 -25.45 23.79 16.16
C ARG A 104 -25.76 24.26 17.58
N SER A 105 -26.96 24.77 17.84
CA SER A 105 -27.35 25.28 19.16
C SER A 105 -27.28 24.21 20.26
N ASP A 106 -27.53 22.94 19.92
CA ASP A 106 -27.34 21.84 20.88
C ASP A 106 -25.86 21.69 21.27
N LEU A 107 -24.94 21.85 20.30
CA LEU A 107 -23.49 21.81 20.56
C LEU A 107 -23.00 23.03 21.33
N GLU A 108 -23.50 24.22 21.02
CA GLU A 108 -23.14 25.46 21.73
C GLU A 108 -23.39 25.34 23.24
N GLY A 109 -24.50 24.70 23.62
CA GLY A 109 -24.83 24.42 25.02
C GLY A 109 -23.94 23.37 25.70
N ILE A 110 -23.15 22.58 24.95
CA ILE A 110 -22.30 21.51 25.47
C ILE A 110 -20.83 21.95 25.52
N ILE A 111 -20.32 22.54 24.43
CA ILE A 111 -18.89 22.82 24.20
C ILE A 111 -18.57 24.30 23.98
N GLY A 112 -19.58 25.17 24.05
CA GLY A 112 -19.44 26.62 23.83
C GLY A 112 -19.56 27.04 22.37
N GLU A 113 -19.88 28.31 22.14
CA GLU A 113 -20.18 28.90 20.83
C GLU A 113 -19.00 28.85 19.85
N ASP A 114 -17.82 29.23 20.32
CA ASP A 114 -16.60 29.30 19.50
C ASP A 114 -16.19 27.90 19.03
N THR A 115 -16.09 26.95 19.97
CA THR A 115 -15.73 25.55 19.67
C THR A 115 -16.73 24.91 18.73
N ALA A 116 -18.03 25.06 19.01
CA ALA A 116 -19.11 24.55 18.16
C ALA A 116 -19.02 25.11 16.73
N SER A 117 -18.68 26.39 16.60
CA SER A 117 -18.50 27.02 15.29
C SER A 117 -17.32 26.45 14.51
N MET A 118 -16.19 26.17 15.18
CA MET A 118 -14.98 25.64 14.57
C MET A 118 -15.12 24.17 14.13
N VAL A 119 -15.80 23.34 14.92
CA VAL A 119 -15.95 21.91 14.59
C VAL A 119 -17.07 21.65 13.57
N MET A 120 -17.98 22.61 13.39
CA MET A 120 -19.17 22.44 12.55
C MET A 120 -18.89 21.97 11.11
N PRO A 121 -17.85 22.44 10.41
CA PRO A 121 -17.57 21.98 9.04
C PRO A 121 -17.26 20.48 8.93
N PHE A 122 -16.81 19.87 10.02
CA PHE A 122 -16.31 18.49 10.10
C PHE A 122 -17.33 17.49 10.67
N LEU A 123 -18.49 17.97 11.12
CA LEU A 123 -19.52 17.13 11.74
C LEU A 123 -20.67 16.80 10.79
N ASP A 124 -21.19 15.59 10.95
CA ASP A 124 -22.44 15.15 10.36
C ASP A 124 -23.48 14.89 11.47
N PHE A 125 -24.62 15.56 11.37
CA PHE A 125 -25.74 15.41 12.30
C PHE A 125 -26.73 14.33 11.90
N THR A 126 -26.60 13.77 10.70
CA THR A 126 -27.53 12.72 10.28
C THR A 126 -27.44 11.55 11.26
N MET A 127 -28.59 11.18 11.83
CA MET A 127 -28.70 9.90 12.52
C MET A 127 -28.35 8.84 11.49
N PHE A 128 -27.25 8.14 11.73
CA PHE A 128 -26.67 7.16 10.85
C PHE A 128 -27.75 6.28 10.19
N ARG A 129 -27.95 6.47 8.89
CA ARG A 129 -28.40 5.37 8.04
C ARG A 129 -27.17 4.50 7.88
N LEU A 130 -27.28 3.20 8.17
CA LEU A 130 -26.22 2.24 7.85
C LEU A 130 -25.70 2.59 6.45
N PRO A 131 -24.37 2.78 6.24
CA PRO A 131 -23.84 2.99 4.91
C PRO A 131 -24.42 1.86 4.09
N GLU A 132 -25.23 2.21 3.09
CA GLU A 132 -25.82 1.23 2.20
C GLU A 132 -24.63 0.46 1.67
N ARG A 133 -24.50 -0.80 2.11
CA ARG A 133 -23.29 -1.60 1.94
C ARG A 133 -22.88 -1.40 0.51
N ALA A 134 -21.72 -0.77 0.28
CA ALA A 134 -21.26 -0.48 -1.07
C ALA A 134 -21.44 -1.77 -1.87
N PRO A 135 -22.22 -1.74 -2.96
CA PRO A 135 -22.64 -2.97 -3.62
C PRO A 135 -21.37 -3.75 -3.91
N THR A 136 -21.28 -4.97 -3.37
CA THR A 136 -20.12 -5.82 -3.63
C THR A 136 -20.03 -5.94 -5.14
N PRO A 137 -18.91 -5.53 -5.76
CA PRO A 137 -18.84 -5.52 -7.21
C PRO A 137 -19.16 -6.92 -7.70
N PRO A 138 -20.03 -7.06 -8.70
CA PRO A 138 -20.39 -8.38 -9.21
C PRO A 138 -19.14 -9.07 -9.73
N VAL A 139 -19.05 -10.38 -9.49
CA VAL A 139 -18.01 -11.21 -10.08
C VAL A 139 -18.46 -11.57 -11.49
N ASP A 140 -17.76 -11.10 -12.53
CA ASP A 140 -17.93 -11.59 -13.91
C ASP A 140 -16.88 -12.68 -14.15
N ALA A 141 -17.33 -13.91 -14.35
CA ALA A 141 -16.48 -15.05 -14.61
C ALA A 141 -16.85 -15.67 -15.96
N ARG A 142 -15.85 -15.88 -16.81
CA ARG A 142 -16.00 -16.49 -18.14
C ARG A 142 -15.02 -17.63 -18.29
N TRP A 143 -15.52 -18.75 -18.77
CA TRP A 143 -14.71 -19.92 -19.06
C TRP A 143 -15.05 -20.46 -20.45
N ASP A 144 -14.06 -20.46 -21.33
CA ASP A 144 -14.15 -21.00 -22.68
C ASP A 144 -13.23 -22.21 -22.80
N ALA A 145 -13.78 -23.38 -23.12
CA ALA A 145 -13.00 -24.60 -23.32
C ALA A 145 -13.26 -25.20 -24.70
N ARG A 146 -12.19 -25.67 -25.34
CA ARG A 146 -12.24 -26.36 -26.64
C ARG A 146 -11.36 -27.59 -26.59
N TRP A 147 -11.95 -28.72 -26.95
CA TRP A 147 -11.25 -29.99 -27.17
C TRP A 147 -11.53 -30.44 -28.61
N TYR A 148 -10.50 -30.79 -29.35
CA TYR A 148 -10.67 -31.44 -30.64
C TYR A 148 -9.51 -32.38 -30.95
N ARG A 149 -9.76 -33.28 -31.92
CA ARG A 149 -8.76 -34.15 -32.53
C ARG A 149 -8.70 -33.83 -34.02
N GLU A 150 -7.52 -33.88 -34.60
CA GLU A 150 -7.38 -33.67 -36.04
C GLU A 150 -7.77 -34.95 -36.79
N TYR A 151 -8.59 -34.82 -37.83
CA TYR A 151 -8.89 -35.92 -38.74
C TYR A 151 -8.73 -35.45 -40.20
N PRO A 152 -7.92 -36.15 -41.03
CA PRO A 152 -7.13 -37.33 -40.69
C PRO A 152 -5.96 -37.02 -39.74
N GLU A 153 -5.51 -38.04 -39.01
CA GLU A 153 -4.42 -37.93 -38.05
C GLU A 153 -3.09 -37.54 -38.71
N ARG A 154 -2.28 -36.72 -38.03
CA ARG A 154 -0.97 -36.31 -38.54
C ARG A 154 -0.07 -37.53 -38.75
N ARG A 155 0.64 -37.57 -39.87
CA ARG A 155 1.55 -38.68 -40.21
C ARG A 155 2.55 -38.99 -39.10
N GLY A 156 3.10 -37.96 -38.44
CA GLY A 156 4.04 -38.14 -37.33
C GLY A 156 3.44 -38.83 -36.09
N ILE A 157 2.12 -38.76 -35.89
CA ILE A 157 1.44 -39.51 -34.82
C ILE A 157 1.29 -40.97 -35.25
N ALA A 158 0.79 -41.18 -36.48
CA ALA A 158 0.63 -42.51 -37.06
C ALA A 158 1.95 -43.29 -37.20
N THR A 159 3.07 -42.61 -37.42
CA THR A 159 4.41 -43.21 -37.50
C THR A 159 5.15 -43.25 -36.16
N GLY A 160 4.56 -42.77 -35.06
CA GLY A 160 5.19 -42.72 -33.74
C GLY A 160 6.38 -41.75 -33.63
N ALA A 161 6.48 -40.77 -34.53
CA ALA A 161 7.52 -39.75 -34.50
C ALA A 161 7.28 -38.67 -33.42
N TYR A 162 6.03 -38.53 -32.95
CA TYR A 162 5.67 -37.70 -31.81
C TYR A 162 5.53 -38.54 -30.54
N LEU A 163 5.94 -37.97 -29.40
CA LEU A 163 5.78 -38.59 -28.07
C LEU A 163 4.34 -38.52 -27.55
N GLY A 164 3.58 -37.53 -27.99
CA GLY A 164 2.19 -37.29 -27.58
C GLY A 164 1.13 -37.73 -28.60
N GLY A 165 -0.14 -37.64 -28.18
CA GLY A 165 -1.30 -38.03 -28.98
C GLY A 165 -1.88 -36.90 -29.85
N ASN A 166 -2.99 -37.22 -30.53
CA ASN A 166 -3.70 -36.34 -31.46
C ASN A 166 -4.71 -35.38 -30.80
N ASP A 167 -4.68 -35.25 -29.47
CA ASP A 167 -5.60 -34.41 -28.72
C ASP A 167 -5.08 -32.99 -28.57
N LYS A 168 -5.91 -32.03 -28.99
CA LYS A 168 -5.67 -30.61 -28.79
C LYS A 168 -6.66 -30.04 -27.78
N PHE A 169 -6.14 -29.33 -26.80
CA PHE A 169 -6.93 -28.71 -25.74
C PHE A 169 -6.59 -27.24 -25.61
N TYR A 170 -7.61 -26.40 -25.50
CA TYR A 170 -7.48 -24.98 -25.28
C TYR A 170 -8.52 -24.52 -24.27
N SER A 171 -8.08 -23.89 -23.18
CA SER A 171 -8.95 -23.38 -22.13
C SER A 171 -8.56 -21.95 -21.77
N ARG A 172 -9.56 -21.08 -21.65
CA ARG A 172 -9.40 -19.68 -21.23
C ARG A 172 -10.34 -19.40 -20.06
N LEU A 173 -9.76 -18.95 -18.95
CA LEU A 173 -10.49 -18.46 -17.78
C LEU A 173 -10.30 -16.94 -17.69
N GLY A 174 -11.38 -16.20 -17.46
CA GLY A 174 -11.35 -14.78 -17.13
C GLY A 174 -12.22 -14.51 -15.91
N VAL A 175 -11.70 -13.77 -14.93
CA VAL A 175 -12.44 -13.37 -13.73
C VAL A 175 -12.22 -11.87 -13.52
N GLN A 176 -13.30 -11.12 -13.42
CA GLN A 176 -13.30 -9.69 -13.12
C GLN A 176 -14.04 -9.46 -11.79
N TYR A 177 -13.39 -8.74 -10.89
CA TYR A 177 -13.95 -8.34 -9.59
C TYR A 177 -13.56 -6.89 -9.30
N GLY A 178 -14.52 -5.99 -9.43
CA GLY A 178 -14.29 -4.55 -9.35
C GLY A 178 -13.22 -4.12 -10.37
N ASP A 179 -12.11 -3.61 -9.85
CA ASP A 179 -10.99 -3.09 -10.63
C ASP A 179 -9.94 -4.16 -11.01
N ILE A 180 -10.11 -5.40 -10.54
CA ILE A 180 -9.16 -6.50 -10.76
C ILE A 180 -9.66 -7.40 -11.89
N ASP A 181 -8.81 -7.65 -12.89
CA ASP A 181 -9.04 -8.59 -14.00
C ASP A 181 -7.91 -9.62 -14.01
N VAL A 182 -8.29 -10.89 -13.86
CA VAL A 182 -7.39 -12.05 -13.90
C VAL A 182 -7.75 -12.89 -15.11
N ARG A 183 -6.76 -13.23 -15.94
CA ARG A 183 -6.95 -14.10 -17.11
C ARG A 183 -5.92 -15.21 -17.13
N GLY A 184 -6.39 -16.43 -17.32
CA GLY A 184 -5.59 -17.62 -17.50
C GLY A 184 -5.84 -18.26 -18.86
N VAL A 185 -4.80 -18.79 -19.49
CA VAL A 185 -4.89 -19.61 -20.70
C VAL A 185 -4.04 -20.85 -20.51
N ILE A 186 -4.62 -22.01 -20.81
CA ILE A 186 -3.91 -23.29 -20.88
C ILE A 186 -4.12 -23.86 -22.28
N GLN A 187 -3.05 -24.34 -22.87
CA GLN A 187 -3.05 -24.96 -24.19
C GLN A 187 -2.17 -26.21 -24.19
N LYS A 188 -2.70 -27.26 -24.82
CA LYS A 188 -2.01 -28.49 -25.17
C LYS A 188 -1.99 -28.59 -26.69
N ASP A 189 -0.81 -28.77 -27.28
CA ASP A 189 -0.66 -28.97 -28.72
C ASP A 189 -0.54 -30.46 -29.08
N THR A 190 -0.88 -30.76 -30.34
CA THR A 190 -0.85 -32.11 -30.89
C THR A 190 0.57 -32.65 -30.99
N GLY A 191 0.79 -33.87 -30.49
CA GLY A 191 2.09 -34.54 -30.53
C GLY A 191 2.99 -34.31 -29.31
N GLU A 192 2.53 -33.53 -28.33
CA GLU A 192 3.24 -33.30 -27.08
C GLU A 192 2.70 -34.21 -25.96
N PRO A 193 3.59 -34.81 -25.13
CA PRO A 193 3.20 -35.74 -24.09
C PRO A 193 2.53 -35.05 -22.90
N ASP A 194 2.96 -33.82 -22.61
CA ASP A 194 2.46 -33.03 -21.49
C ASP A 194 1.06 -32.46 -21.75
N TRP A 195 0.31 -32.26 -20.67
CA TRP A 195 -1.06 -31.75 -20.74
C TRP A 195 -1.14 -30.22 -20.76
N ASP A 196 -0.03 -29.54 -20.48
CA ASP A 196 0.07 -28.10 -20.22
C ASP A 196 1.32 -27.49 -20.86
N ASP A 197 1.60 -27.78 -22.14
CA ASP A 197 2.78 -27.22 -22.81
C ASP A 197 2.78 -25.69 -22.79
N PHE A 198 1.62 -25.04 -22.90
CA PHE A 198 1.54 -23.60 -22.75
C PHE A 198 0.57 -23.20 -21.65
N THR A 199 1.09 -22.47 -20.66
CA THR A 199 0.28 -21.82 -19.64
C THR A 199 0.64 -20.34 -19.55
N SER A 200 -0.38 -19.49 -19.58
CA SER A 200 -0.21 -18.06 -19.31
C SER A 200 -1.20 -17.53 -18.28
N LEU A 201 -0.71 -16.69 -17.39
CA LEU A 201 -1.49 -15.98 -16.39
C LEU A 201 -1.21 -14.48 -16.48
N SER A 202 -2.25 -13.66 -16.52
CA SER A 202 -2.15 -12.20 -16.47
C SER A 202 -3.06 -11.64 -15.40
N VAL A 203 -2.52 -10.73 -14.59
CA VAL A 203 -3.27 -9.97 -13.58
C VAL A 203 -3.18 -8.49 -13.93
N SER A 204 -4.33 -7.82 -13.99
CA SER A 204 -4.40 -6.39 -14.21
C SER A 204 -5.32 -5.69 -13.23
N ILE A 205 -4.95 -4.45 -12.88
CA ILE A 205 -5.69 -3.57 -11.98
C ILE A 205 -6.02 -2.30 -12.76
N THR A 206 -7.28 -1.89 -12.73
CA THR A 206 -7.83 -0.77 -13.51
C THR A 206 -8.38 0.28 -12.55
N GLY A 207 -7.65 1.37 -12.31
CA GLY A 207 -8.12 2.45 -11.42
C GLY A 207 -9.00 3.47 -12.14
N GLN A 208 -9.84 4.18 -11.39
CA GLN A 208 -10.54 5.38 -11.88
C GLN A 208 -9.62 6.61 -11.65
N GLY A 209 -8.93 7.07 -12.70
CA GLY A 209 -8.00 8.21 -12.63
C GLY A 209 -7.00 8.27 -13.79
N PHE A 210 -5.85 8.94 -13.59
CA PHE A 210 -4.79 9.13 -14.61
C PHE A 210 -4.15 7.81 -15.12
N ILE A 211 -4.30 6.70 -14.39
CA ILE A 211 -3.76 5.39 -14.74
C ILE A 211 -4.90 4.49 -15.21
N ARG A 212 -5.02 4.31 -16.53
CA ARG A 212 -6.13 3.55 -17.14
C ARG A 212 -6.03 2.04 -16.97
N ARG A 213 -4.83 1.46 -16.84
CA ARG A 213 -4.61 0.01 -16.65
C ARG A 213 -3.16 -0.28 -16.28
N VAL A 214 -2.94 -1.09 -15.25
CA VAL A 214 -1.62 -1.65 -14.91
C VAL A 214 -1.67 -3.17 -15.01
N VAL A 215 -0.72 -3.77 -15.72
CA VAL A 215 -0.56 -5.24 -15.77
C VAL A 215 0.60 -5.63 -14.86
N GLN A 216 0.29 -6.06 -13.63
CA GLN A 216 1.30 -6.24 -12.59
C GLN A 216 2.20 -7.46 -12.86
N ALA A 217 1.65 -8.50 -13.47
CA ALA A 217 2.40 -9.70 -13.82
C ALA A 217 1.80 -10.38 -15.05
N THR A 218 2.66 -10.74 -16.00
CA THR A 218 2.35 -11.75 -17.01
C THR A 218 3.36 -12.86 -16.90
N LEU A 219 2.87 -14.08 -16.64
CA LEU A 219 3.67 -15.30 -16.59
C LEU A 219 3.34 -16.10 -17.85
N ARG A 220 4.37 -16.48 -18.59
CA ARG A 220 4.27 -17.49 -19.65
C ARG A 220 5.25 -18.60 -19.35
N CYS A 221 4.74 -19.81 -19.28
CA CYS A 221 5.55 -21.00 -19.15
C CYS A 221 5.32 -21.88 -20.37
N ARG A 222 6.42 -22.35 -20.95
CA ARG A 222 6.43 -23.47 -21.89
C ARG A 222 7.18 -24.63 -21.28
N ARG A 223 6.67 -25.86 -21.29
CA ARG A 223 7.45 -26.96 -20.65
C ARG A 223 8.75 -27.26 -21.41
N ALA A 224 8.77 -26.97 -22.72
CA ALA A 224 9.98 -27.08 -23.55
C ALA A 224 10.95 -25.88 -23.47
N ARG A 225 10.63 -24.75 -22.80
CA ARG A 225 11.51 -23.55 -22.66
C ARG A 225 11.25 -22.78 -21.36
N ALA A 226 12.29 -22.24 -20.73
CA ALA A 226 12.22 -21.51 -19.45
C ALA A 226 11.02 -20.53 -19.31
N CYS A 227 10.43 -20.46 -18.11
CA CYS A 227 9.36 -19.49 -17.82
C CYS A 227 9.90 -18.06 -17.87
N SER A 228 9.26 -17.21 -18.69
CA SER A 228 9.57 -15.78 -18.75
C SER A 228 8.52 -15.00 -17.96
N SER A 229 8.97 -14.13 -17.06
CA SER A 229 8.12 -13.13 -16.42
C SER A 229 8.37 -11.77 -17.08
N ALA A 230 7.29 -11.03 -17.35
CA ALA A 230 7.38 -9.64 -17.77
C ALA A 230 6.58 -8.78 -16.79
N ARG A 231 7.22 -7.77 -16.20
CA ARG A 231 6.56 -6.67 -15.47
C ARG A 231 6.17 -5.61 -16.48
N ALA A 232 4.93 -5.11 -16.44
CA ALA A 232 4.54 -4.01 -17.30
C ALA A 232 5.12 -2.68 -16.81
N ALA A 233 5.58 -1.87 -17.76
CA ALA A 233 5.92 -0.48 -17.56
C ALA A 233 4.64 0.39 -17.58
N ILE A 234 4.60 1.39 -16.70
CA ILE A 234 3.57 2.43 -16.67
C ILE A 234 3.77 3.30 -17.92
N CYS A 235 2.79 3.33 -18.83
CA CYS A 235 2.88 4.10 -20.07
C CYS A 235 1.75 5.13 -20.14
N PRO A 236 2.05 6.45 -20.09
CA PRO A 236 1.03 7.50 -20.03
C PRO A 236 0.30 7.75 -21.37
N LYS A 237 0.66 7.04 -22.46
CA LYS A 237 0.02 7.20 -23.77
C LYS A 237 -0.16 5.85 -24.47
N GLY A 238 -1.36 5.28 -24.33
CA GLY A 238 -2.07 4.49 -25.36
C GLY A 238 -1.35 3.38 -26.13
N SER A 239 -0.20 2.89 -25.70
CA SER A 239 0.57 1.87 -26.42
C SER A 239 1.13 0.83 -25.46
N ILE A 240 0.76 -0.43 -25.71
CA ILE A 240 1.29 -1.60 -25.04
C ILE A 240 2.62 -1.92 -25.71
N ARG A 241 3.75 -1.68 -25.04
CA ARG A 241 5.05 -2.23 -25.46
C ARG A 241 5.40 -3.36 -24.50
N LEU A 242 5.26 -4.59 -24.98
CA LEU A 242 5.75 -5.80 -24.30
C LEU A 242 7.28 -5.77 -24.36
N VAL A 243 7.94 -5.56 -23.22
CA VAL A 243 9.39 -5.78 -23.10
C VAL A 243 9.56 -7.24 -22.65
N SER A 244 9.77 -8.14 -23.60
CA SER A 244 10.23 -9.49 -23.32
C SER A 244 11.75 -9.46 -23.15
N GLY A 245 12.24 -9.65 -21.92
CA GLY A 245 13.64 -10.00 -21.70
C GLY A 245 13.84 -11.47 -22.07
N CYS A 246 14.36 -11.74 -23.26
CA CYS A 246 14.88 -13.05 -23.62
C CYS A 246 16.39 -13.01 -23.33
N GLY A 247 16.81 -13.66 -22.24
CA GLY A 247 18.22 -13.95 -22.02
C GLY A 247 18.52 -15.28 -22.69
N ASP A 248 19.31 -15.25 -23.77
CA ASP A 248 19.90 -16.45 -24.34
C ASP A 248 20.93 -16.99 -23.34
N ILE A 249 20.73 -18.23 -22.90
CA ILE A 249 21.76 -18.99 -22.18
C ILE A 249 22.34 -19.95 -23.22
N HIS A 250 23.60 -19.68 -23.57
CA HIS A 250 24.44 -20.52 -24.43
C HIS A 250 24.60 -21.94 -23.89
#